data_AF-A0A2G5IYQ4-F1
#
_entry.id   AF-A0A2G5IYQ4-F1
#
_cell.length_a   1.000
_cell.length_b   1.000
_cell.length_c   1.000
_cell.angle_alpha   90.00
_cell.angle_beta   90.00
_cell.angle_gamma   90.00
#
_symmetry.space_group_name_H-M   'P 1'
#
loop_
_entity.id
_entity.type
_entity.pdbx_description
1 polymer ?
#
loop_
_entity_poly.entity_id
_entity_poly.type
_entity_poly.pdbx_seq_one_letter_code
_entity_poly.pdbx_strand_id
1 'polypeptide(L)'
;MNVATTTVSILGGTSEDEFGDETDGNTVLASRIPASLVESTRTASEPVSGIKRIVRTHICRLPPDTAVDENKRIKDEVTQEIYIVVSVTKNSNPVLAQPLRADLKRTGRAA
;
A
#
# COMPACT_ATOMS: atom_id res chain seq x y z
N MET A 1 -10.02 3.44 17.71
CA MET A 1 -10.67 2.53 16.74
C MET A 1 -10.24 2.93 15.34
N ASN A 2 -9.88 1.97 14.49
CA ASN A 2 -9.90 2.19 13.04
C ASN A 2 -11.27 1.76 12.52
N VAL A 3 -11.90 2.57 11.69
CA VAL A 3 -13.06 2.14 10.89
C VAL A 3 -12.49 1.54 9.61
N ALA A 4 -12.78 0.27 9.34
CA ALA A 4 -12.51 -0.32 8.03
C ALA A 4 -13.46 0.34 7.02
N THR A 5 -12.90 1.08 6.06
CA THR A 5 -13.65 1.81 5.04
C THR A 5 -13.71 1.05 3.72
N THR A 6 -12.85 0.05 3.51
CA THR A 6 -12.85 -0.83 2.36
C THR A 6 -12.27 -2.20 2.70
N THR A 7 -12.38 -3.17 1.78
CA THR A 7 -11.60 -4.41 1.81
C THR A 7 -10.49 -4.36 0.76
N VAL A 8 -9.32 -4.89 1.10
CA VAL A 8 -8.18 -4.96 0.18
C VAL A 8 -7.66 -6.38 0.00
N SER A 9 -7.15 -6.64 -1.19
CA SER A 9 -6.35 -7.80 -1.53
C SER A 9 -4.87 -7.41 -1.58
N ILE A 10 -4.00 -8.24 -1.01
CA ILE A 10 -2.54 -8.10 -1.15
C ILE A 10 -2.10 -8.92 -2.35
N LEU A 11 -1.49 -8.24 -3.32
CA LEU A 11 -0.85 -8.83 -4.48
C LEU A 11 0.65 -9.01 -4.20
N GLY A 12 1.22 -10.07 -4.76
CA GLY A 12 2.67 -10.26 -4.80
C GLY A 12 3.07 -11.51 -5.58
N GLY A 13 4.31 -11.93 -5.37
CA GLY A 13 4.99 -12.82 -6.29
C GLY A 13 5.53 -12.03 -7.48
N THR A 14 6.48 -12.61 -8.19
CA THR A 14 6.99 -12.10 -9.46
C THR A 14 6.44 -12.96 -10.59
N SER A 15 6.36 -12.38 -11.78
CA SER A 15 6.06 -13.07 -13.04
C SER A 15 7.21 -12.77 -13.99
N GLU A 16 7.58 -13.72 -14.82
CA GLU A 16 8.34 -13.41 -16.02
C GLU A 16 7.37 -12.80 -17.04
N ASP A 17 7.79 -11.76 -17.76
CA ASP A 17 7.07 -11.22 -18.92
C ASP A 17 7.61 -11.85 -20.22
N GLU A 18 7.01 -11.62 -21.40
CA GLU A 18 7.36 -12.35 -22.64
C GLU A 18 8.83 -12.21 -23.08
N PHE A 19 9.54 -11.20 -22.57
CA PHE A 19 10.97 -10.96 -22.80
C PHE A 19 11.91 -11.59 -21.76
N GLY A 20 11.38 -12.26 -20.73
CA GLY A 20 12.16 -12.86 -19.64
C GLY A 20 12.58 -11.91 -18.51
N ASP A 21 12.08 -10.67 -18.52
CA ASP A 21 12.27 -9.72 -17.42
C ASP A 21 11.34 -10.04 -16.24
N GLU A 22 11.84 -9.84 -15.01
CA GLU A 22 11.06 -10.04 -13.78
C GLU A 22 10.09 -8.86 -13.55
N THR A 23 8.80 -9.08 -13.79
CA THR A 23 7.72 -8.12 -13.57
C THR A 23 6.91 -8.45 -12.32
N ASP A 24 6.23 -7.45 -11.75
CA ASP A 24 5.42 -7.63 -10.54
C ASP A 24 4.21 -8.55 -10.81
N GLY A 25 4.13 -9.69 -10.13
CA GLY A 25 3.01 -10.62 -10.22
C GLY A 25 1.69 -10.05 -9.67
N ASN A 26 0.57 -10.47 -10.26
CA ASN A 26 -0.80 -10.15 -9.82
C ASN A 26 -1.40 -11.24 -8.90
N THR A 27 -0.57 -12.14 -8.35
CA THR A 27 -1.03 -13.24 -7.51
C THR A 27 -1.55 -12.71 -6.17
N VAL A 28 -2.82 -12.97 -5.88
CA VAL A 28 -3.47 -12.59 -4.61
C VAL A 28 -2.97 -13.50 -3.49
N LEU A 29 -2.12 -12.96 -2.62
CA LEU A 29 -1.57 -13.67 -1.46
C LEU A 29 -2.56 -13.71 -0.28
N ALA A 30 -3.38 -12.66 -0.16
CA ALA A 30 -4.48 -12.57 0.80
C ALA A 30 -5.56 -11.64 0.26
N SER A 31 -6.83 -11.90 0.59
CA SER A 31 -7.99 -11.13 0.12
C SER A 31 -8.95 -10.78 1.25
N ARG A 32 -9.88 -9.85 0.99
CA ARG A 32 -10.91 -9.38 1.91
C ARG A 32 -10.38 -8.82 3.23
N ILE A 33 -9.15 -8.30 3.26
CA ILE A 33 -8.58 -7.74 4.48
C ILE A 33 -9.30 -6.41 4.79
N PRO A 34 -9.95 -6.26 5.96
CA PRO A 34 -10.64 -5.03 6.31
C PRO A 34 -9.61 -3.92 6.58
N ALA A 35 -9.63 -2.87 5.77
CA ALA A 35 -8.63 -1.81 5.79
C ALA A 35 -9.25 -0.41 5.87
N SER A 36 -8.46 0.54 6.37
CA SER A 36 -8.81 1.97 6.33
C SER A 36 -7.87 2.67 5.36
N LEU A 37 -8.34 2.97 4.16
CA LEU A 37 -7.59 3.69 3.12
C LEU A 37 -7.93 5.19 3.18
N VAL A 38 -6.91 6.04 3.24
CA VAL A 38 -7.05 7.50 3.37
C VAL A 38 -6.05 8.21 2.45
N GLU A 39 -6.51 9.01 1.48
CA GLU A 39 -5.59 9.87 0.69
C GLU A 39 -4.94 10.92 1.62
N SER A 40 -3.63 11.11 1.47
CA SER A 40 -2.83 12.05 2.26
C SER A 40 -1.93 12.88 1.35
N THR A 41 -2.15 14.19 1.32
CA THR A 41 -1.34 15.13 0.55
C THR A 41 -0.13 15.57 1.36
N ARG A 42 1.05 14.99 1.09
CA ARG A 42 2.31 15.44 1.68
C ARG A 42 2.99 16.44 0.76
N THR A 43 2.98 17.72 1.15
CA THR A 43 3.83 18.73 0.54
C THR A 43 5.28 18.49 0.92
N ALA A 44 6.13 18.16 -0.06
CA ALA A 44 7.58 18.11 0.09
C ALA A 44 8.19 19.33 -0.60
N SER A 45 9.04 20.08 0.11
CA SER A 45 9.89 21.10 -0.50
C SER A 45 11.22 20.46 -0.87
N GLU A 46 11.64 20.56 -2.13
CA GLU A 46 13.01 20.18 -2.51
C GLU A 46 14.00 21.22 -1.97
N PRO A 47 15.05 20.83 -1.22
CA PRO A 47 15.97 21.77 -0.56
C PRO A 47 16.89 22.52 -1.53
N VAL A 48 17.01 22.06 -2.78
CA VAL A 48 17.84 22.65 -3.84
C VAL A 48 17.05 23.59 -4.76
N SER A 49 15.82 23.25 -5.11
CA SER A 49 15.02 23.99 -6.11
C SER A 49 14.03 24.97 -5.49
N GLY A 50 13.65 24.79 -4.22
CA GLY A 50 12.57 25.56 -3.56
C GLY A 50 11.16 25.25 -4.10
N ILE A 51 11.04 24.37 -5.10
CA ILE A 51 9.76 24.00 -5.70
C ILE A 51 8.99 23.11 -4.72
N LYS A 52 7.77 23.53 -4.36
CA LYS A 52 6.86 22.76 -3.52
C LYS A 52 6.19 21.66 -4.34
N ARG A 53 6.64 20.42 -4.17
CA ARG A 53 6.05 19.26 -4.83
C ARG A 53 4.95 18.66 -3.95
N ILE A 54 3.72 18.68 -4.44
CA ILE A 54 2.59 17.99 -3.78
C ILE A 54 2.71 16.50 -4.12
N VAL A 55 3.13 15.69 -3.15
CA VAL A 55 3.14 14.23 -3.28
C VAL A 55 1.84 13.70 -2.67
N ARG A 56 0.98 13.10 -3.50
CA ARG A 56 -0.20 12.35 -3.03
C ARG A 56 0.26 10.96 -2.62
N THR A 57 0.30 10.68 -1.33
CA THR A 57 0.42 9.30 -0.81
C THR A 57 -0.96 8.82 -0.36
N HIS A 58 -1.14 7.52 -0.20
CA HIS A 58 -2.35 6.97 0.40
C HIS A 58 -1.94 6.18 1.64
N ILE A 59 -2.54 6.47 2.79
CA ILE A 59 -2.25 5.78 4.04
C ILE A 59 -3.25 4.64 4.15
N CYS A 60 -2.77 3.39 4.14
CA CYS A 60 -3.57 2.22 4.41
C CYS A 60 -3.29 1.72 5.83
N ARG A 61 -4.35 1.52 6.63
CA ARG A 61 -4.27 0.89 7.95
C ARG A 61 -4.82 -0.53 7.87
N LEU A 62 -4.02 -1.50 8.31
CA LEU A 62 -4.29 -2.93 8.22
C LEU A 62 -4.29 -3.57 9.63
N PRO A 63 -4.97 -4.71 9.82
CA PRO A 63 -4.88 -5.48 11.07
C PRO A 63 -3.46 -6.03 11.28
N PRO A 64 -2.99 -6.16 12.54
CA PRO A 64 -1.58 -6.44 12.87
C PRO A 64 -1.02 -7.74 12.28
N ASP A 65 -1.85 -8.77 12.12
CA ASP A 65 -1.47 -10.08 11.61
C ASP A 65 -1.27 -10.12 10.07
N THR A 66 -1.36 -8.97 9.40
CA THR A 66 -1.24 -8.87 7.94
C THR A 66 0.23 -8.94 7.50
N ALA A 67 0.58 -10.00 6.78
CA ALA A 67 1.88 -10.13 6.09
C ALA A 67 1.98 -9.17 4.88
N VAL A 68 2.17 -7.88 5.16
CA VAL A 68 2.49 -6.85 4.17
C VAL A 68 3.89 -6.28 4.41
N ASP A 69 4.63 -6.11 3.31
CA ASP A 69 5.99 -5.58 3.25
C ASP A 69 6.13 -4.71 2.00
N GLU A 70 7.26 -4.02 1.85
CA GLU A 70 7.48 -3.01 0.81
C GLU A 70 7.51 -3.63 -0.60
N ASN A 71 7.94 -4.88 -0.73
CA ASN A 71 7.92 -5.67 -1.98
C ASN A 71 6.54 -6.29 -2.27
N LYS A 72 5.44 -5.67 -1.80
CA LYS A 72 4.06 -6.12 -2.04
C LYS A 72 3.22 -4.96 -2.59
N ARG A 73 2.14 -5.30 -3.28
CA ARG A 73 1.17 -4.32 -3.79
C ARG A 73 -0.18 -4.55 -3.12
N ILE A 74 -0.95 -3.50 -2.96
CA ILE A 74 -2.30 -3.56 -2.40
C ILE A 74 -3.28 -3.19 -3.51
N LYS A 75 -4.25 -4.06 -3.76
CA LYS A 75 -5.39 -3.80 -4.63
C LYS A 75 -6.61 -3.53 -3.76
N ASP A 76 -7.25 -2.39 -3.95
CA ASP A 76 -8.54 -2.11 -3.33
C ASP A 76 -9.66 -2.90 -4.04
N GLU A 77 -10.46 -3.63 -3.29
CA GLU A 77 -11.50 -4.49 -3.87
C GLU A 77 -12.73 -3.67 -4.31
N VAL A 78 -12.95 -2.50 -3.70
CA VAL A 78 -14.09 -1.62 -4.00
C VAL A 78 -13.84 -0.78 -5.27
N THR A 79 -12.69 -0.09 -5.36
CA THR A 79 -12.35 0.73 -6.54
C THR A 79 -11.61 -0.01 -7.66
N GLN A 80 -11.07 -1.20 -7.38
CA GLN A 80 -10.19 -1.97 -8.26
C GLN A 80 -8.86 -1.25 -8.61
N GLU A 81 -8.49 -0.20 -7.85
CA GLU A 81 -7.20 0.49 -7.98
C GLU A 81 -6.04 -0.32 -7.38
N ILE A 82 -4.84 -0.16 -7.95
CA ILE A 82 -3.61 -0.78 -7.46
C ILE A 82 -2.68 0.30 -6.89
N TYR A 83 -2.08 -0.04 -5.75
CA TYR A 83 -1.13 0.79 -5.02
C TYR A 83 0.13 -0.04 -4.71
N ILE A 84 1.31 0.53 -4.95
CA ILE A 84 2.57 -0.01 -4.45
C ILE A 84 2.74 0.41 -2.99
N VAL A 85 3.22 -0.49 -2.14
CA VAL A 85 3.66 -0.16 -0.78
C VAL A 85 4.99 0.58 -0.86
N VAL A 86 5.04 1.81 -0.35
CA VAL A 86 6.27 2.62 -0.33
C VAL A 86 7.02 2.44 0.99
N SER A 87 6.30 2.33 2.11
CA SER A 87 6.89 1.83 3.36
C SER A 87 5.85 1.25 4.32
N VAL A 88 6.26 0.32 5.20
CA VAL A 88 5.40 -0.27 6.24
C VAL A 88 5.92 0.05 7.64
N THR A 89 5.24 0.96 8.33
CA THR A 89 5.48 1.19 9.77
C THR A 89 4.76 0.14 10.61
N LYS A 90 5.52 -0.80 11.15
CA LYS A 90 5.06 -1.82 12.11
C LYS A 90 5.40 -1.35 13.54
N ASN A 91 4.41 -0.87 14.31
CA ASN A 91 4.66 -0.36 15.66
C ASN A 91 4.54 -1.49 16.72
N SER A 92 5.66 -2.17 16.98
CA SER A 92 5.75 -3.29 17.92
C SER A 92 5.61 -2.87 19.39
N ASN A 93 4.37 -2.59 19.82
CA ASN A 93 4.04 -2.39 21.23
C ASN A 93 3.67 -3.76 21.88
N PRO A 94 4.39 -4.23 22.92
CA PRO A 94 4.15 -5.55 23.50
C PRO A 94 2.87 -5.65 24.35
N VAL A 95 2.18 -4.54 24.63
CA VAL A 95 0.95 -4.50 25.44
C VAL A 95 -0.32 -4.45 24.58
N LEU A 96 -0.24 -3.89 23.37
CA LEU A 96 -1.36 -3.75 22.44
C LEU A 96 -0.87 -3.93 21.00
N ALA A 97 -1.40 -4.94 20.31
CA ALA A 97 -1.15 -5.15 18.88
C ALA A 97 -1.70 -3.98 18.06
N GLN A 98 -0.82 -3.06 17.64
CA GLN A 98 -1.21 -1.85 16.93
C GLN A 98 -1.45 -2.13 15.45
N PRO A 99 -2.44 -1.46 14.81
CA PRO A 99 -2.69 -1.63 13.39
C PRO A 99 -1.47 -1.21 12.57
N LEU A 100 -1.11 -2.05 11.60
CA LEU A 100 -0.06 -1.77 10.63
C LEU A 100 -0.41 -0.52 9.83
N ARG A 101 0.57 0.35 9.60
CA ARG A 101 0.45 1.51 8.71
C ARG A 101 1.34 1.29 7.49
N ALA A 102 0.74 1.12 6.33
CA ALA A 102 1.43 1.18 5.06
C ALA A 102 1.21 2.56 4.41
N ASP A 103 2.29 3.27 4.09
CA ASP A 103 2.25 4.44 3.22
C ASP A 103 2.41 3.95 1.77
N LEU A 104 1.42 4.27 0.93
CA LEU A 104 1.27 3.73 -0.42
C LEU A 104 1.39 4.80 -1.50
N LYS A 105 1.75 4.36 -2.71
CA LYS A 105 1.74 5.15 -3.95
C LYS A 105 0.82 4.47 -4.97
N ARG A 106 -0.22 5.18 -5.38
CA ARG A 106 -1.11 4.79 -6.48
C ARG A 106 -0.31 4.65 -7.77
N THR A 107 -0.44 3.52 -8.45
CA THR A 107 0.19 3.28 -9.78
C THR A 107 -0.79 3.57 -10.91
N GLY A 108 -2.05 3.15 -10.74
CA GLY A 108 -3.11 3.30 -11.71
C GLY A 108 -4.34 2.49 -11.33
N ARG A 109 -5.31 2.46 -12.24
CA ARG A 109 -6.38 1.46 -12.22
C ARG A 109 -5.87 0.22 -12.97
N ALA A 110 -6.19 -0.99 -12.50
CA ALA A 110 -6.02 -2.17 -13.35
C ALA A 110 -6.94 -2.04 -14.57
N ALA A 111 -6.40 -2.30 -15.76
CA ALA A 111 -7.17 -2.40 -17.00
C ALA A 111 -7.97 -3.71 -17.02
#